data_AF-A0A930KA62-F1
#
_entry.id   AF-A0A930KA62-F1
#
_cell.length_a   1.000
_cell.length_b   1.000
_cell.length_c   1.000
_cell.angle_alpha   90.00
_cell.angle_beta   90.00
_cell.angle_gamma   90.00
#
_symmetry.space_group_name_H-M   'P 1'
#
loop_
_entity.id
_entity.type
_entity.pdbx_description
1 polymer ?
#
loop_
_entity_poly.entity_id
_entity_poly.type
_entity_poly.pdbx_seq_one_letter_code
_entity_poly.pdbx_strand_id
1 'polypeptide(L)'
;MSTIIYPSPIFGPVHSRRLGISLGINLMPADGKICTFDCIYCECGFNKDHRTKTPHPTRERVAEALEAKLKEMQQENICPDVLTFAGNGEPTSHP
;
A
#
# COMPACT_ATOMS: atom_id res chain seq x y z
N MET A 1 20.46 -5.20 -2.37
CA MET A 1 19.27 -4.56 -3.01
C MET A 1 18.77 -3.51 -2.05
N SER A 2 18.46 -2.30 -2.54
CA SER A 2 17.74 -1.34 -1.71
C SER A 2 16.34 -1.88 -1.44
N THR A 3 15.87 -1.79 -0.19
CA THR A 3 14.51 -2.21 0.20
C THR A 3 13.72 -0.99 0.65
N ILE A 4 12.42 -0.96 0.38
CA ILE A 4 11.55 0.18 0.70
C ILE A 4 10.26 -0.28 1.37
N ILE A 5 9.78 0.52 2.32
CA ILE A 5 8.45 0.40 2.91
C ILE A 5 7.60 1.55 2.37
N TYR A 6 6.42 1.22 1.86
CA TYR A 6 5.49 2.15 1.23
C TYR A 6 4.61 2.85 2.27
N PRO A 7 4.15 4.08 1.95
CA PRO A 7 3.13 4.75 2.75
C PRO A 7 1.87 3.89 2.93
N SER A 8 1.18 4.09 4.04
CA SER A 8 -0.07 3.42 4.41
C SER A 8 -1.05 4.44 5.01
N PRO A 9 -2.36 4.34 4.73
CA PRO A 9 -3.03 3.23 4.04
C PRO A 9 -3.16 3.39 2.51
N ILE A 10 -2.88 4.57 1.95
CA ILE A 10 -3.01 4.84 0.51
C ILE A 10 -1.69 5.39 -0.02
N PHE A 11 -1.27 4.93 -1.21
CA PHE A 11 -0.09 5.44 -1.90
C PHE A 11 -0.34 5.58 -3.40
N GLY A 12 0.41 6.49 -4.04
CA GLY A 12 0.19 6.89 -5.42
C GLY A 12 -0.56 8.24 -5.53
N PRO A 13 -1.10 8.57 -6.72
CA PRO A 13 -1.27 7.71 -7.89
C PRO A 13 0.05 7.26 -8.54
N VAL A 14 0.06 6.03 -9.06
CA VAL A 14 1.21 5.43 -9.77
C VAL A 14 0.87 5.28 -11.24
N HIS A 15 1.68 5.86 -12.13
CA HIS A 15 1.57 5.64 -13.57
C HIS A 15 2.15 4.27 -13.94
N SER A 16 1.28 3.26 -13.95
CA SER A 16 1.61 1.90 -14.36
C SER A 16 1.62 1.80 -15.88
N ARG A 17 2.71 1.22 -16.41
CA ARG A 17 2.80 0.88 -17.85
C ARG A 17 1.76 -0.16 -18.28
N ARG A 18 1.24 -0.97 -17.34
CA ARG A 18 0.31 -2.08 -17.61
C ARG A 18 -1.14 -1.74 -17.29
N LEU A 19 -1.37 -0.92 -16.27
CA LEU A 19 -2.69 -0.72 -15.68
C LEU A 19 -3.18 0.74 -15.76
N GLY A 20 -2.41 1.63 -16.38
CA GLY A 20 -2.72 3.07 -16.38
C GLY A 20 -2.45 3.70 -15.02
N ILE A 21 -3.30 4.62 -14.59
CA ILE A 21 -3.21 5.30 -13.29
C ILE A 21 -3.74 4.36 -12.21
N SER A 22 -2.82 3.76 -11.44
CA SER A 22 -3.17 2.88 -10.32
C SER A 22 -3.10 3.62 -9.00
N LEU A 23 -4.13 3.51 -8.18
CA LEU A 23 -4.10 3.93 -6.78
C LEU A 23 -3.85 2.72 -5.89
N GLY A 24 -2.81 2.79 -5.06
CA GLY A 24 -2.39 1.71 -4.18
C GLY A 24 -3.11 1.76 -2.83
N ILE A 25 -3.65 0.63 -2.39
CA ILE A 25 -4.27 0.43 -1.08
C ILE A 25 -3.38 -0.51 -0.27
N ASN A 26 -2.69 0.04 0.71
CA ASN A 26 -1.78 -0.67 1.60
C ASN A 26 -2.49 -0.98 2.93
N LEU A 27 -2.88 -2.25 3.08
CA LEU A 27 -3.50 -2.77 4.30
C LEU A 27 -2.47 -3.06 5.40
N MET A 28 -1.19 -2.81 5.15
CA MET A 28 -0.13 -3.08 6.11
C MET A 28 0.30 -1.78 6.80
N PRO A 29 0.87 -1.86 8.01
CA PRO A 29 1.39 -0.70 8.71
C PRO A 29 2.43 0.08 7.90
N ALA A 30 2.56 1.39 8.15
CA ALA A 30 3.52 2.25 7.46
C ALA A 30 4.97 2.05 7.93
N ASP A 31 5.17 1.46 9.12
CA ASP A 31 6.48 1.31 9.77
C ASP A 31 7.11 -0.08 9.58
N GLY A 32 6.47 -0.97 8.82
CA GLY A 32 7.01 -2.30 8.56
C GLY A 32 6.16 -3.10 7.59
N LYS A 33 6.49 -4.39 7.45
CA LYS A 33 5.76 -5.35 6.63
C LYS A 33 5.14 -6.47 7.46
N ILE A 34 4.01 -6.99 7.00
CA ILE A 34 3.42 -8.24 7.51
C ILE A 34 3.15 -9.15 6.30
N CYS A 35 3.87 -10.26 6.23
CA CYS A 35 3.76 -11.21 5.14
C CYS A 35 4.03 -12.63 5.64
N THR A 36 3.26 -13.60 5.15
CA THR A 36 3.48 -15.02 5.43
C THR A 36 4.65 -15.61 4.63
N PHE A 37 5.12 -14.91 3.60
CA PHE A 37 6.29 -15.26 2.79
C PHE A 37 7.52 -14.43 3.19
N ASP A 38 8.71 -14.93 2.85
CA ASP A 38 10.00 -14.23 3.06
C ASP A 38 10.89 -14.32 1.82
N CYS A 39 10.40 -13.75 0.71
CA CYS A 39 11.01 -13.90 -0.62
C CYS A 39 12.38 -13.18 -0.71
N ILE A 40 13.38 -13.87 -1.28
CA ILE A 40 14.74 -13.33 -1.50
C ILE A 40 14.81 -12.09 -2.41
N TYR A 41 13.76 -11.85 -3.20
CA TYR A 41 13.65 -10.75 -4.16
C TYR A 41 12.60 -9.71 -3.73
N CYS A 42 12.11 -9.78 -2.48
CA CYS A 42 11.09 -8.84 -2.01
C CYS A 42 11.66 -7.41 -1.96
N GLU A 43 11.01 -6.48 -2.65
CA GLU A 43 11.36 -5.05 -2.60
C GLU A 43 11.15 -4.44 -1.21
N CYS A 44 10.25 -5.03 -0.41
CA CYS A 44 10.05 -4.69 1.00
C CYS A 44 11.09 -5.34 1.94
N GLY A 45 12.09 -6.05 1.43
CA GLY A 45 13.13 -6.72 2.22
C GLY A 45 12.63 -7.97 2.97
N PHE A 46 13.48 -8.53 3.84
CA PHE A 46 13.13 -9.70 4.65
C PHE A 46 12.25 -9.33 5.85
N ASN A 47 11.42 -10.27 6.30
CA ASN A 47 10.50 -10.08 7.44
C ASN A 47 11.23 -9.66 8.72
N LYS A 48 12.42 -10.20 8.97
CA LYS A 48 13.22 -9.88 10.16
C LYS A 48 13.68 -8.43 10.21
N ASP A 49 13.86 -7.79 9.06
CA ASP A 49 14.45 -6.46 8.93
C ASP A 49 13.39 -5.35 9.00
N HIS A 50 12.12 -5.69 8.76
CA HIS A 50 11.00 -4.74 8.64
C HIS A 50 9.81 -5.11 9.53
N ARG A 51 10.08 -5.45 10.79
CA ARG A 51 9.03 -5.76 11.77
C ARG A 51 8.27 -4.48 12.15
N THR A 52 6.95 -4.50 11.95
CA THR A 52 6.07 -3.43 12.41
C THR A 52 5.97 -3.37 13.94
N LYS A 53 5.78 -2.17 14.48
CA LYS A 53 5.39 -1.92 15.87
C LYS A 53 3.95 -1.43 15.99
N THR A 54 3.33 -1.03 14.88
CA THR A 54 1.96 -0.52 14.85
C THR A 54 0.99 -1.58 14.29
N PRO A 55 -0.28 -1.57 14.74
CA PRO A 55 -1.29 -2.51 14.25
C PRO A 55 -1.67 -2.21 12.80
N HIS A 56 -2.38 -3.16 12.17
CA HIS A 56 -3.02 -2.91 10.88
C HIS A 56 -3.89 -1.63 10.92
N PRO A 57 -3.93 -0.84 9.84
CA PRO A 57 -4.90 0.24 9.72
C PRO A 57 -6.32 -0.31 9.83
N THR A 58 -7.21 0.38 10.53
CA THR A 58 -8.61 -0.04 10.60
C THR A 58 -9.31 0.16 9.25
N ARG A 59 -10.40 -0.58 9.02
CA ARG A 59 -11.20 -0.44 7.79
C ARG A 59 -11.70 0.99 7.59
N GLU A 60 -12.10 1.64 8.68
CA GLU A 60 -12.57 3.02 8.70
C GLU A 60 -11.45 3.97 8.27
N ARG A 61 -10.24 3.79 8.82
CA ARG A 61 -9.07 4.59 8.43
C ARG A 61 -8.70 4.41 6.96
N VAL A 62 -8.78 3.20 6.43
CA VAL A 62 -8.54 2.94 5.00
C VAL A 62 -9.58 3.64 4.14
N ALA A 63 -10.86 3.54 4.52
CA ALA A 63 -11.96 4.16 3.79
C ALA A 63 -11.87 5.69 3.79
N GLU A 64 -11.62 6.31 4.95
CA GLU A 64 -11.45 7.77 5.09
C GLU A 64 -10.28 8.29 4.26
N ALA A 65 -9.13 7.60 4.32
CA ALA A 65 -7.95 7.99 3.55
C ALA A 65 -8.14 7.80 2.04
N LEU A 66 -8.82 6.72 1.64
CA LEU A 66 -9.15 6.47 0.23
C LEU A 66 -10.08 7.55 -0.31
N GLU A 67 -11.14 7.88 0.43
CA GLU A 67 -12.08 8.92 0.04
C GLU A 67 -11.40 10.28 -0.08
N ALA A 68 -10.55 10.64 0.90
CA ALA A 68 -9.79 11.87 0.86
C ALA A 68 -8.89 11.94 -0.39
N LYS A 69 -8.18 10.85 -0.70
CA LYS A 69 -7.28 10.82 -1.86
C LYS A 69 -8.04 10.87 -3.19
N LEU A 70 -9.20 10.21 -3.28
CA LEU A 70 -10.05 10.27 -4.47
C LEU A 70 -10.62 11.68 -4.71
N LYS A 71 -11.00 12.39 -3.63
CA LYS A 71 -11.43 13.79 -3.72
C LYS A 71 -10.31 14.71 -4.19
N GLU A 72 -9.10 14.53 -3.70
CA GLU A 72 -7.91 15.27 -4.16
C GLU A 72 -7.66 15.03 -5.65
N MET A 73 -7.64 13.75 -6.08
CA MET A 73 -7.45 13.42 -7.49
C MET A 73 -8.55 13.98 -8.40
N GLN A 74 -9.80 13.99 -7.92
CA GLN A 74 -10.92 14.60 -8.65
C GLN A 74 -10.71 16.10 -8.86
N GLN A 75 -10.20 16.83 -7.87
CA GLN A 75 -9.90 18.26 -8.00
C GLN A 75 -8.79 18.52 -9.03
N GLU A 76 -7.87 17.57 -9.19
CA GLU A 76 -6.81 17.60 -10.21
C GLU A 76 -7.27 17.07 -11.58
N ASN A 77 -8.55 16.69 -11.71
CA ASN A 77 -9.12 16.06 -12.90
C ASN A 77 -8.41 14.75 -13.31
N ILE A 78 -7.94 14.01 -12.31
CA ILE A 78 -7.29 12.71 -12.44
C ILE A 78 -8.26 11.64 -11.94
N CYS A 79 -8.50 10.60 -12.74
CA CYS A 79 -9.28 9.43 -12.35
C CYS A 79 -8.35 8.20 -12.31
N PRO A 80 -8.33 7.41 -11.22
CA PRO A 80 -7.61 6.15 -11.23
C PRO A 80 -8.32 5.14 -12.14
N ASP A 81 -7.55 4.48 -13.01
CA ASP A 81 -8.03 3.39 -13.85
C ASP A 81 -8.26 2.11 -13.01
N VAL A 82 -7.44 1.91 -11.96
CA VAL A 82 -7.52 0.74 -11.08
C VAL A 82 -7.23 1.11 -9.62
N LEU A 83 -7.88 0.37 -8.71
CA LEU A 83 -7.53 0.34 -7.28
C LEU A 83 -6.82 -0.98 -6.98
N THR A 84 -5.59 -0.91 -6.48
CA THR A 84 -4.73 -2.08 -6.31
C THR A 84 -4.42 -2.30 -4.83
N PHE A 85 -4.84 -3.45 -4.28
CA PHE A 85 -4.37 -3.90 -2.96
C PHE A 85 -2.93 -4.40 -3.06
N ALA A 86 -2.00 -3.61 -2.55
CA ALA A 86 -0.56 -3.89 -2.56
C ALA A 86 0.13 -3.04 -1.48
N GLY A 87 1.38 -3.33 -1.15
CA GLY A 87 2.14 -2.53 -0.19
C GLY A 87 3.08 -3.40 0.63
N ASN A 88 3.07 -3.20 1.95
CA ASN A 88 4.11 -3.76 2.82
C ASN A 88 3.81 -5.21 3.24
N GLY A 89 3.64 -6.11 2.27
CA GLY A 89 3.45 -7.54 2.53
C GLY A 89 2.25 -8.13 1.79
N GLU A 90 1.68 -9.20 2.35
CA GLU A 90 0.62 -10.00 1.71
C GLU A 90 -0.77 -9.45 2.09
N PRO A 91 -1.53 -8.84 1.16
CA PRO A 91 -2.81 -8.21 1.47
C PRO A 91 -3.83 -9.15 2.12
N THR A 92 -3.81 -10.45 1.78
CA THR A 92 -4.77 -11.42 2.35
C THR A 92 -4.49 -11.78 3.82
N SER A 93 -3.39 -11.25 4.40
CA SER A 93 -3.07 -11.45 5.82
C SER A 93 -3.77 -10.43 6.74
N HIS A 94 -4.49 -9.45 6.18
CA HIS A 94 -5.31 -8.52 6.96
C HIS A 94 -6.67 -9.18 7.31
N PRO A 95 -7.04 -9.27 8.61
CA PRO A 95 -8.29 -9.88 9.05
C PRO A 95 -9.56 -9.09 8.70
#